data_AF-A0A0S7WJH2-F1
#
_entry.id   AF-A0A0S7WJH2-F1
#
_cell.length_a   1.000
_cell.length_b   1.000
_cell.length_c   1.000
_cell.angle_alpha   90.00
_cell.angle_beta   90.00
_cell.angle_gamma   90.00
#
_symmetry.space_group_name_H-M   'P 1'
#
loop_
_entity.id
_entity.type
_entity.pdbx_description
1 polymer ?
#
loop_
_entity_poly.entity_id
_entity_poly.type
_entity_poly.pdbx_seq_one_letter_code
_entity_poly.pdbx_strand_id
1 'polypeptide(L)'
;MSQYSVSFLDQMMGVATASTVIAYCFYTLSPEVKEKFGGASLELTIPFVLYGIFRYQYLIYQKDSGGNPTKSLLSDLPILINIFLWLAAFVALVLLR
;
A
#
# COMPACT_ATOMS: atom_id res chain seq x y z
N MET A 1 7.14 9.41 25.55
CA MET A 1 6.48 9.58 24.23
C MET A 1 5.81 10.96 24.17
N SER A 2 6.59 12.03 24.36
CA SER A 2 6.09 13.42 24.45
C SER A 2 6.76 14.38 23.46
N GLN A 3 7.55 13.87 22.51
CA GLN A 3 8.29 14.72 21.56
C GLN A 3 7.53 15.04 20.28
N TYR A 4 6.48 14.28 19.95
CA TYR A 4 5.67 14.51 18.75
C TYR A 4 4.20 14.60 19.12
N SER A 5 3.52 15.65 18.63
CA SER A 5 2.06 15.73 18.71
C SER A 5 1.43 14.77 17.70
N VAL A 6 0.25 14.26 18.02
CA VAL A 6 -0.52 13.38 17.12
C VAL A 6 -0.73 14.05 15.75
N SER A 7 -1.10 15.32 15.76
CA SER A 7 -1.30 16.09 14.52
C SER A 7 -0.03 16.23 13.66
N PHE A 8 1.16 16.33 14.27
CA PHE A 8 2.41 16.37 13.49
C PHE A 8 2.71 15.01 12.86
N LEU A 9 2.47 13.91 13.58
CA LEU A 9 2.62 12.56 13.02
C LEU A 9 1.63 12.31 11.87
N ASP A 10 0.40 12.81 11.98
CA ASP A 10 -0.61 12.69 10.93
C ASP A 10 -0.18 13.41 9.64
N GLN A 11 0.42 14.60 9.77
CA GLN A 11 0.97 15.34 8.64
C GLN A 11 2.13 14.58 7.97
N MET A 12 3.08 14.08 8.75
CA MET A 12 4.20 13.27 8.24
C MET A 12 3.70 12.00 7.54
N MET A 13 2.72 11.33 8.12
CA MET A 13 2.10 10.14 7.56
C MET A 13 1.37 10.45 6.25
N GLY A 14 0.68 11.58 6.16
CA GLY A 14 0.03 12.04 4.92
C GLY A 14 1.05 12.24 3.78
N VAL A 15 2.14 12.96 4.05
CA VAL A 15 3.22 13.19 3.08
C VAL A 15 3.87 11.86 2.65
N ALA A 16 4.28 11.03 3.60
CA ALA A 16 4.91 9.75 3.32
C ALA A 16 3.99 8.82 2.51
N THR A 17 2.69 8.82 2.83
CA THR A 17 1.69 8.05 2.10
C THR A 17 1.57 8.50 0.64
N ALA A 18 1.39 9.80 0.41
CA ALA A 18 1.27 10.35 -0.93
C ALA A 18 2.53 10.07 -1.77
N SER A 19 3.71 10.27 -1.19
CA SER A 19 4.99 9.96 -1.83
C SER A 19 5.12 8.47 -2.17
N THR A 20 4.67 7.58 -1.29
CA THR A 20 4.71 6.12 -1.52
C THR A 20 3.81 5.72 -2.69
N VAL A 21 2.59 6.27 -2.75
CA VAL A 21 1.66 6.01 -3.87
C VAL A 21 2.27 6.48 -5.18
N ILE A 22 2.79 7.71 -5.22
CA ILE A 22 3.39 8.28 -6.44
C ILE A 22 4.60 7.45 -6.88
N ALA A 23 5.49 7.07 -5.94
CA ALA A 23 6.63 6.22 -6.24
C ALA A 23 6.20 4.88 -6.84
N TYR A 24 5.14 4.26 -6.31
CA TYR A 24 4.62 3.02 -6.86
C TYR A 24 4.01 3.20 -8.26
N CYS A 25 3.25 4.28 -8.48
CA CYS A 25 2.72 4.61 -9.79
C CYS A 25 3.84 4.76 -10.82
N PHE A 26 4.89 5.53 -10.49
CA PHE A 26 6.05 5.69 -11.37
C PHE A 26 6.77 4.37 -11.62
N TYR A 27 6.95 3.54 -10.60
CA TYR A 27 7.51 2.20 -10.76
C TYR A 27 6.70 1.37 -11.76
N THR A 28 5.38 1.25 -11.57
CA THR A 28 4.53 0.41 -12.44
C THR A 28 4.38 0.94 -13.88
N LEU A 29 4.50 2.25 -14.08
CA LEU A 29 4.39 2.88 -15.39
C LEU A 29 5.73 2.98 -16.13
N SER A 30 6.86 2.79 -15.44
CA SER A 30 8.18 2.96 -16.03
C SER A 30 8.46 1.97 -17.18
N PRO A 31 9.07 2.43 -18.29
CA PRO A 31 9.44 1.56 -19.39
C PRO A 31 10.36 0.42 -18.97
N GLU A 32 11.31 0.68 -18.05
CA GLU A 32 12.27 -0.32 -17.59
C GLU A 32 11.57 -1.48 -16.88
N VAL A 33 10.56 -1.20 -16.06
CA VAL A 33 9.78 -2.23 -15.38
C VAL A 33 8.87 -2.96 -16.35
N LYS A 34 8.23 -2.24 -17.29
CA LYS A 34 7.42 -2.88 -18.33
C LYS A 34 8.26 -3.85 -19.16
N GLU A 35 9.47 -3.48 -19.56
CA GLU A 35 10.40 -4.34 -20.30
C GLU A 35 10.87 -5.53 -19.43
N LYS A 36 11.29 -5.28 -18.20
CA LYS A 36 11.74 -6.31 -17.25
C LYS A 36 10.72 -7.43 -17.03
N PHE A 37 9.43 -7.09 -17.06
CA PHE A 37 8.33 -8.04 -16.87
C PHE A 37 7.58 -8.39 -18.17
N GLY A 38 8.18 -8.15 -19.34
CA GLY A 38 7.68 -8.62 -20.63
C GLY A 38 6.44 -7.91 -21.16
N GLY A 39 6.38 -6.57 -21.09
CA GLY A 39 5.23 -5.78 -21.58
C GLY A 39 4.13 -5.62 -20.54
N ALA A 40 4.54 -5.56 -19.28
CA ALA A 40 3.67 -5.79 -18.16
C ALA A 40 2.71 -4.69 -17.76
N SER A 41 1.40 -4.94 -17.79
CA SER A 41 0.41 -4.01 -17.22
C SER A 41 0.34 -4.05 -15.68
N LEU A 42 1.47 -3.77 -14.99
CA LEU A 42 1.52 -3.74 -13.53
C LEU A 42 0.75 -2.56 -12.93
N GLU A 43 0.43 -1.53 -13.70
CA GLU A 43 -0.42 -0.40 -13.27
C GLU A 43 -1.80 -0.85 -12.77
N LEU A 44 -2.27 -2.03 -13.19
CA LEU A 44 -3.51 -2.66 -12.70
C LEU A 44 -3.44 -3.06 -11.22
N THR A 45 -2.23 -3.08 -10.63
CA THR A 45 -2.05 -3.38 -9.21
C THR A 45 -2.16 -2.15 -8.30
N ILE A 46 -2.20 -0.93 -8.87
CA ILE A 46 -2.32 0.34 -8.13
C ILE A 46 -3.56 0.39 -7.20
N PRO A 47 -4.77 -0.04 -7.62
CA PRO A 47 -5.95 0.01 -6.75
C PRO A 47 -5.79 -0.78 -5.45
N PHE A 48 -5.08 -1.91 -5.47
CA PHE A 48 -4.83 -2.71 -4.26
C PHE A 48 -3.87 -2.00 -3.30
N VAL A 49 -2.85 -1.32 -3.82
CA VAL A 49 -1.91 -0.55 -3.00
C VAL A 49 -2.61 0.64 -2.35
N LEU A 50 -3.43 1.37 -3.12
CA LEU A 50 -4.27 2.45 -2.60
C LEU A 50 -5.21 1.96 -1.50
N TYR A 51 -5.93 0.86 -1.75
CA TYR A 51 -6.82 0.27 -0.76
C TYR A 51 -6.07 -0.11 0.52
N GLY A 52 -4.92 -0.79 0.42
CA GLY A 52 -4.15 -1.22 1.58
C GLY A 52 -3.70 -0.04 2.44
N ILE A 53 -3.22 1.03 1.80
CA ILE A 53 -2.82 2.27 2.45
C ILE A 53 -4.00 2.93 3.17
N PHE A 54 -5.13 3.13 2.49
CA PHE A 54 -6.30 3.78 3.09
C PHE A 54 -6.92 2.93 4.20
N ARG A 55 -6.93 1.61 4.04
CA ARG A 55 -7.38 0.69 5.08
C ARG A 55 -6.48 0.75 6.30
N TYR A 56 -5.16 0.83 6.12
CA TYR A 56 -4.23 0.99 7.24
C TYR A 56 -4.45 2.32 7.98
N GLN A 57 -4.57 3.43 7.26
CA GLN A 57 -4.91 4.72 7.87
C GLN A 57 -6.24 4.65 8.63
N TYR A 58 -7.27 4.03 8.05
CA TYR A 58 -8.54 3.80 8.73
C TYR A 58 -8.39 3.03 10.05
N LEU A 59 -7.56 1.98 10.09
CA LEU A 59 -7.32 1.22 11.32
C LEU A 59 -6.63 2.06 12.41
N ILE A 60 -5.69 2.93 12.02
CA ILE A 60 -5.03 3.85 12.95
C ILE A 60 -6.02 4.88 13.49
N TYR A 61 -6.79 5.54 12.63
CA TYR A 61 -7.61 6.70 13.02
C TYR A 61 -8.95 6.34 13.66
N GLN A 62 -9.63 5.28 13.21
CA GLN A 62 -10.97 4.95 13.70
C GLN A 62 -11.00 3.83 14.74
N LYS A 63 -10.06 2.89 14.69
CA LYS A 63 -10.12 1.70 15.55
C LYS A 63 -9.36 1.88 16.87
N ASP A 64 -8.98 3.10 17.20
CA ASP A 64 -8.21 3.48 18.41
C ASP A 64 -7.04 2.52 18.68
N SER A 65 -6.47 1.99 17.58
CA SER A 65 -5.47 0.94 17.61
C SER A 65 -4.08 1.51 17.87
N GLY A 66 -3.98 2.48 18.78
CA GLY A 66 -2.73 3.05 19.29
C GLY A 66 -1.82 2.03 19.98
N GLY A 67 -2.21 0.75 20.01
CA GLY A 67 -1.34 -0.40 20.22
C GLY A 67 -0.40 -0.66 19.03
N ASN A 68 0.19 -1.85 18.98
CA ASN A 68 1.20 -2.21 17.97
C ASN A 68 0.61 -2.16 16.53
N PRO A 69 1.01 -1.18 15.68
CA PRO A 69 0.43 -0.98 14.35
C PRO A 69 0.64 -2.18 13.42
N THR A 70 1.77 -2.87 13.57
CA THR A 70 2.08 -4.09 12.83
C THR A 70 1.11 -5.21 13.19
N LYS A 71 0.75 -5.34 14.47
CA LYS A 71 -0.22 -6.35 14.91
C LYS A 71 -1.61 -6.05 14.35
N SER A 72 -2.04 -4.79 14.36
CA SER A 72 -3.33 -4.39 13.79
C SER A 72 -3.40 -4.64 12.29
N LEU A 73 -2.31 -4.38 11.56
CA LEU A 73 -2.21 -4.66 10.13
C LEU A 73 -2.31 -6.18 9.84
N LEU A 74 -1.51 -6.99 10.53
CA LEU A 74 -1.46 -8.45 10.31
C LEU A 74 -2.71 -9.19 10.81
N SER A 75 -3.51 -8.56 11.67
CA SER A 75 -4.75 -9.14 12.18
C SER A 75 -6.00 -8.68 11.41
N ASP A 76 -5.90 -7.66 10.55
CA ASP A 76 -7.04 -7.17 9.77
C ASP A 76 -7.24 -8.03 8.53
N LEU A 77 -8.28 -8.87 8.58
CA LEU A 77 -8.65 -9.78 7.50
C LEU A 77 -8.81 -9.06 6.13
N PRO A 78 -9.43 -7.88 6.03
CA PRO A 78 -9.49 -7.13 4.77
C PRO A 78 -8.12 -6.77 4.19
N ILE A 79 -7.14 -6.37 5.01
CA ILE A 79 -5.77 -6.12 4.54
C ILE A 79 -5.13 -7.42 4.02
N LEU A 80 -5.27 -8.52 4.75
CA LEU A 80 -4.70 -9.80 4.33
C LEU A 80 -5.28 -10.28 2.99
N ILE A 81 -6.60 -10.17 2.81
CA ILE A 81 -7.26 -10.48 1.53
C ILE A 81 -6.72 -9.57 0.42
N ASN A 82 -6.59 -8.27 0.69
CA ASN A 82 -6.06 -7.33 -0.30
C ASN A 82 -4.62 -7.67 -0.72
N ILE A 83 -3.75 -8.03 0.23
CA ILE A 83 -2.38 -8.45 -0.06
C ILE A 83 -2.38 -9.72 -0.92
N PHE A 84 -3.24 -10.69 -0.58
CA PHE A 84 -3.38 -11.91 -1.36
C PHE A 84 -3.85 -11.63 -2.80
N LEU A 85 -4.88 -10.77 -2.96
CA LEU A 85 -5.38 -10.37 -4.28
C LEU A 85 -4.33 -9.60 -5.07
N TRP A 86 -3.56 -8.71 -4.44
CA TRP A 86 -2.47 -8.00 -5.07
C TRP A 86 -1.39 -8.98 -5.58
N LEU A 87 -0.99 -9.95 -4.75
CA LEU A 87 0.00 -10.95 -5.12
C LEU A 87 -0.52 -11.84 -6.27
N ALA A 88 -1.77 -12.29 -6.17
CA ALA A 88 -2.41 -13.06 -7.23
C ALA A 88 -2.49 -12.28 -8.54
N ALA A 89 -2.87 -11.00 -8.49
CA ALA A 89 -2.90 -10.12 -9.65
C ALA A 89 -1.50 -9.93 -10.24
N PHE A 90 -0.48 -9.67 -9.42
CA PHE A 90 0.90 -9.53 -9.87
C PHE A 90 1.39 -10.81 -10.57
N VAL A 91 1.20 -11.97 -9.95
CA VAL A 91 1.60 -13.27 -10.51
C VAL A 91 0.84 -13.57 -11.80
N ALA A 92 -0.48 -13.37 -11.81
CA ALA A 92 -1.31 -13.58 -13.00
C ALA A 92 -0.86 -12.68 -14.15
N LEU A 93 -0.63 -11.40 -13.87
CA LEU A 93 -0.13 -10.45 -14.85
C LEU A 93 1.24 -10.88 -15.40
N VAL A 94 2.16 -11.34 -14.55
CA VAL A 94 3.50 -11.76 -14.98
C VAL A 94 3.52 -13.09 -15.74
N LEU A 95 2.69 -14.06 -15.35
CA LEU A 95 2.70 -15.42 -15.92
C LEU A 95 1.75 -15.61 -17.11
N LEU A 96 0.63 -14.88 -17.19
CA LEU A 96 -0.38 -15.02 -18.25
C LEU A 96 -0.13 -14.08 -19.43
N ARG A 97 1.13 -13.70 -19.65
CA ARG A 97 1.58 -12.93 -20.81
C ARG A 97 1.98 -13.84 -21.95
#